data_AF-A0A1C4F9J7-F1
#
_entry.id   AF-A0A1C4F9J7-F1
#
_cell.length_a   1.000
_cell.length_b   1.000
_cell.length_c   1.000
_cell.angle_alpha   90.00
_cell.angle_beta   90.00
_cell.angle_gamma   90.00
#
_symmetry.space_group_name_H-M   'P 1'
#
loop_
_entity.id
_entity.type
_entity.pdbx_description
1 polymer ?
#
loop_
_entity_poly.entity_id
_entity_poly.type
_entity_poly.pdbx_seq_one_letter_code
_entity_poly.pdbx_strand_id
1 'polypeptide(L)'
;MLLNLETDYEINDEEKQILDEKINQTLSLHLENSALMNRLVMDSVTALTTSKARSEVLANQGFFQRFLGGITGKNNKIRSQIDNDLTKAQYASQQLIQKISELNVLTFDTITMVNNKLNTFVLETDEEINRIYKTLVKFFKQTRAEFIQLENRITTLERNMRLLHWQSTIEYQMYNGIEYHELQDIEKICCITNDFIQISEGKWSTSDLLLLKPILKELGMSDKTKVSYEYFIKSIIQRPILLEKLFEGIPQNNVSELSTWDIPILKGIEKSTELKLADKYIIDTITQQLELAQVSVDKNELQSQIVQNYMKSTIAMDLKQEITLFELIIELLLSLKVVSNYDNKVINDHAIIIHDENIIESGEDFKELEVEDARLKLQDYIQLGEEGGILNTRYSWQVIKVENDKCLLWSNTPVCVQSDGKHWSESSTREVLNEPENSQMMIPSFINYFSKEEKALMLLTEVETIISANLFEGHLKEYLEQDEQCQTVITKDLIFSLSLHELKTLVYDQNISYRKKENYLLRDVSIENEFDSRVSYVGNKINTVGYPLEFAFNPISWTYPAVYISNIKFPYGTGQEDDPYRMAE
;
A
#
# COMPACT_ATOMS: atom_id res chain seq x y z
N MET A 1 29.79 13.87 -12.59
CA MET A 1 29.64 13.35 -13.98
C MET A 1 28.15 13.32 -14.29
N LEU A 2 27.73 13.68 -15.51
CA LEU A 2 26.30 13.76 -15.85
C LEU A 2 25.77 12.38 -16.26
N LEU A 3 24.66 11.95 -15.66
CA LEU A 3 23.88 10.81 -16.14
C LEU A 3 23.08 11.27 -17.36
N ASN A 4 23.55 10.93 -18.57
CA ASN A 4 22.86 11.27 -19.80
C ASN A 4 22.21 10.02 -20.41
N LEU A 5 20.91 9.86 -20.19
CA LEU A 5 20.10 8.90 -20.93
C LEU A 5 19.68 9.61 -22.24
N GLU A 6 20.07 9.07 -23.39
CA GLU A 6 19.64 9.55 -24.71
C GLU A 6 18.15 9.18 -24.93
N THR A 7 17.26 9.73 -24.11
CA THR A 7 15.82 9.46 -24.11
C THR A 7 15.08 10.73 -24.47
N ASP A 8 14.32 10.68 -25.57
CA ASP A 8 13.40 11.76 -25.96
C ASP A 8 12.16 11.68 -25.05
N TYR A 9 12.26 12.33 -23.89
CA TYR A 9 11.10 12.50 -23.03
C TYR A 9 10.12 13.45 -23.71
N GLU A 10 8.92 12.96 -24.04
CA GLU A 10 7.78 13.77 -24.50
C GLU A 10 7.20 14.62 -23.34
N ILE A 11 8.03 15.48 -22.74
CA ILE A 11 7.69 16.39 -21.65
C ILE A 11 8.06 17.80 -22.09
N ASN A 12 7.14 18.76 -21.89
CA ASN A 12 7.39 20.15 -22.23
C ASN A 12 8.34 20.83 -21.24
N ASP A 13 8.95 21.94 -21.63
CA ASP A 13 10.00 22.59 -20.84
C ASP A 13 9.48 23.20 -19.52
N GLU A 14 8.22 23.64 -19.47
CA GLU A 14 7.58 24.15 -18.26
C GLU A 14 7.39 23.03 -17.21
N GLU A 15 6.93 21.86 -17.64
CA GLU A 15 6.78 20.68 -16.79
C GLU A 15 8.13 20.17 -16.27
N LYS A 16 9.17 20.19 -17.11
CA LYS A 16 10.54 19.86 -16.69
C LYS A 16 11.02 20.80 -15.59
N GLN A 17 10.81 22.11 -15.76
CA GLN A 17 11.20 23.11 -14.76
C GLN A 17 10.48 22.88 -13.43
N ILE A 18 9.17 22.62 -13.44
CA ILE A 18 8.39 22.34 -12.22
C ILE A 18 8.93 21.09 -11.51
N LEU A 19 9.21 20.02 -12.26
CA LEU A 19 9.77 18.79 -11.69
C LEU A 19 11.16 19.06 -11.09
N ASP A 20 12.01 19.81 -11.79
CA ASP A 20 13.35 20.15 -11.32
C ASP A 20 13.35 21.00 -10.06
N GLU A 21 12.46 21.99 -9.95
CA GLU A 21 12.28 22.82 -8.76
C GLU A 21 11.85 21.97 -7.55
N LYS A 22 10.87 21.08 -7.73
CA LYS A 22 10.40 20.19 -6.66
C LYS A 22 11.44 19.18 -6.23
N ILE A 23 12.22 18.64 -7.17
CA ILE A 23 13.36 17.77 -6.85
C ILE A 23 14.38 18.54 -6.01
N ASN A 24 14.72 19.78 -6.39
CA ASN A 24 15.69 20.58 -5.65
C ASN A 24 15.23 20.87 -4.22
N GLN A 25 13.95 21.22 -4.03
CA GLN A 25 13.36 21.43 -2.70
C GLN A 25 13.40 20.15 -1.85
N THR A 26 13.06 19.00 -2.45
CA THR A 26 13.09 17.71 -1.75
C THR A 26 14.49 17.37 -1.27
N LEU A 27 15.49 17.56 -2.14
CA LEU A 27 16.88 17.26 -1.81
C LEU A 27 17.45 18.22 -0.76
N SER A 28 17.09 19.51 -0.79
CA SER A 28 17.56 20.47 0.22
C SER A 28 16.98 20.19 1.61
N LEU A 29 15.71 19.77 1.70
CA LEU A 29 15.05 19.44 2.97
C LEU A 29 15.59 18.16 3.62
N HIS A 30 16.13 17.24 2.83
CA HIS A 30 16.50 15.90 3.31
C HIS A 30 17.96 15.53 3.03
N LEU A 31 18.84 16.50 2.78
CA LEU A 31 20.22 16.26 2.37
C LEU A 31 20.99 15.39 3.37
N GLU A 32 20.71 15.55 4.67
CA GLU A 32 21.36 14.78 5.75
C GLU A 32 20.72 13.39 5.97
N ASN A 33 19.56 13.12 5.37
CA ASN A 33 18.87 11.85 5.48
C ASN A 33 19.37 10.86 4.43
N SER A 34 20.54 10.27 4.69
CA SER A 34 21.15 9.27 3.81
C SER A 34 20.24 8.07 3.52
N ALA A 35 19.39 7.67 4.47
CA ALA A 35 18.43 6.58 4.26
C ALA A 35 17.37 6.93 3.20
N LEU A 36 16.83 8.15 3.25
CA LEU A 36 15.89 8.64 2.23
C LEU A 36 16.59 8.78 0.87
N MET A 37 17.79 9.38 0.82
CA MET A 37 18.55 9.53 -0.43
C MET A 37 18.84 8.19 -1.09
N ASN A 38 19.24 7.20 -0.30
CA ASN A 38 19.50 5.85 -0.78
C ASN A 38 18.24 5.18 -1.34
N ARG A 39 17.12 5.32 -0.62
CA ARG A 39 15.82 4.83 -1.09
C ARG A 39 15.43 5.49 -2.41
N LEU A 40 15.46 6.82 -2.48
CA LEU A 40 15.14 7.62 -3.67
C LEU A 40 15.94 7.20 -4.92
N VAL A 41 17.21 6.81 -4.74
CA VAL A 41 18.03 6.31 -5.85
C VAL A 41 17.60 4.91 -6.29
N MET A 42 17.31 4.00 -5.36
CA MET A 42 16.82 2.65 -5.70
C MET A 42 15.50 2.71 -6.46
N ASP A 43 14.60 3.51 -5.92
CA ASP A 43 13.32 3.93 -6.46
C ASP A 43 13.48 4.47 -7.90
N SER A 44 14.32 5.48 -8.09
CA SER A 44 14.59 6.07 -9.41
C SER A 44 15.13 5.06 -10.42
N VAL A 45 16.01 4.14 -9.99
CA VAL A 45 16.52 3.07 -10.85
C VAL A 45 15.38 2.16 -11.31
N THR A 46 14.43 1.81 -10.44
CA THR A 46 13.21 1.06 -10.80
C THR A 46 12.45 1.74 -11.93
N ALA A 47 12.15 3.02 -11.77
CA ALA A 47 11.33 3.76 -12.71
C ALA A 47 11.98 3.84 -14.09
N LEU A 48 13.29 4.07 -14.13
CA LEU A 48 14.08 4.10 -15.37
C LEU A 48 14.18 2.75 -16.07
N THR A 49 14.12 1.66 -15.31
CA THR A 49 14.34 0.30 -15.83
C THR A 49 13.06 -0.48 -16.10
N THR A 50 11.91 0.15 -15.86
CA THR A 50 10.59 -0.43 -16.10
C THR A 50 10.10 -0.10 -17.51
N SER A 51 9.69 -1.13 -18.25
CA SER A 51 9.07 -0.96 -19.56
C SER A 51 7.61 -0.53 -19.49
N LYS A 52 7.10 0.02 -20.59
CA LYS A 52 5.69 0.42 -20.74
C LYS A 52 4.71 -0.69 -20.38
N ALA A 53 4.98 -1.93 -20.81
CA ALA A 53 4.15 -3.10 -20.51
C ALA A 53 4.03 -3.43 -19.01
N ARG A 54 4.98 -2.96 -18.19
CA ARG A 54 4.99 -3.14 -16.73
C ARG A 54 4.63 -1.88 -15.95
N SER A 55 4.45 -0.76 -16.65
CA SER A 55 4.10 0.53 -16.05
C SER A 55 2.79 0.45 -15.25
N GLU A 56 1.79 -0.30 -15.73
CA GLU A 56 0.53 -0.50 -15.00
C GLU A 56 0.72 -1.28 -13.69
N VAL A 57 1.58 -2.30 -13.70
CA VAL A 57 1.92 -3.06 -12.48
C VAL A 57 2.67 -2.16 -11.51
N LEU A 58 3.59 -1.34 -12.01
CA LEU A 58 4.40 -0.44 -11.20
C LEU A 58 3.61 0.74 -10.64
N ALA A 59 2.68 1.32 -11.40
CA ALA A 59 1.78 2.40 -10.95
C ALA A 59 0.91 1.97 -9.75
N ASN A 60 0.67 0.66 -9.62
CA ASN A 60 -0.02 0.05 -8.48
C ASN A 60 0.93 -0.37 -7.35
N GLN A 61 2.24 -0.32 -7.55
CA GLN A 61 3.22 -0.55 -6.49
C GLN A 61 3.45 0.73 -5.69
N GLY A 62 3.59 0.57 -4.37
CA GLY A 62 3.72 1.70 -3.45
C GLY A 62 4.89 2.63 -3.76
N PHE A 63 5.94 2.16 -4.46
CA PHE A 63 7.04 3.02 -4.90
C PHE A 63 6.57 4.16 -5.82
N PHE A 64 5.93 3.86 -6.95
CA PHE A 64 5.51 4.86 -7.94
C PHE A 64 4.48 5.83 -7.35
N GLN A 65 3.55 5.32 -6.53
CA GLN A 65 2.57 6.13 -5.84
C GLN A 65 3.21 7.11 -4.85
N ARG A 66 4.22 6.68 -4.09
CA ARG A 66 4.92 7.54 -3.12
C ARG A 66 5.82 8.56 -3.80
N PHE A 67 6.60 8.12 -4.78
CA PHE A 67 7.59 8.95 -5.46
C PHE A 67 6.95 9.98 -6.39
N LEU A 68 6.11 9.54 -7.33
CA LEU A 68 5.41 10.48 -8.21
C LEU A 68 4.34 11.25 -7.46
N GLY A 69 3.54 10.60 -6.60
CA GLY A 69 2.47 11.29 -5.86
C GLY A 69 2.97 12.40 -4.93
N GLY A 70 4.18 12.25 -4.37
CA GLY A 70 4.85 13.29 -3.59
C GLY A 70 5.42 14.43 -4.43
N ILE A 71 5.87 14.16 -5.66
CA ILE A 71 6.41 15.18 -6.57
C ILE A 71 5.27 15.89 -7.34
N THR A 72 4.22 15.21 -7.79
CA THR A 72 3.24 15.80 -8.71
C THR A 72 2.06 16.46 -8.01
N GLY A 73 1.77 16.12 -6.74
CA GLY A 73 0.61 16.64 -6.01
C GLY A 73 -0.70 16.00 -6.47
N LYS A 74 -1.57 15.62 -5.53
CA LYS A 74 -2.72 14.69 -5.67
C LYS A 74 -3.85 15.03 -6.65
N ASN A 75 -3.72 16.02 -7.53
CA ASN A 75 -4.78 16.37 -8.49
C ASN A 75 -4.35 16.05 -9.92
N ASN A 76 -4.78 14.89 -10.44
CA ASN A 76 -5.35 14.75 -11.80
C ASN A 76 -5.94 13.34 -12.02
N LYS A 77 -7.05 13.30 -12.77
CA LYS A 77 -7.89 12.13 -13.09
C LYS A 77 -7.14 10.99 -13.81
N ILE A 78 -7.02 9.83 -13.14
CA ILE A 78 -6.32 8.65 -13.67
C ILE A 78 -7.29 7.68 -14.37
N ARG A 79 -7.17 7.63 -15.70
CA ARG A 79 -7.26 6.41 -16.52
C ARG A 79 -6.70 6.59 -17.93
N SER A 80 -6.32 7.82 -18.34
CA SER A 80 -5.65 8.12 -19.62
C SER A 80 -4.18 8.56 -19.48
N GLN A 81 -3.53 8.36 -18.32
CA GLN A 81 -2.29 9.05 -17.95
C GLN A 81 -1.04 8.17 -17.78
N ILE A 82 -1.16 6.83 -17.87
CA ILE A 82 -0.07 5.91 -17.47
C ILE A 82 1.23 6.11 -18.27
N ASP A 83 1.15 6.33 -19.59
CA ASP A 83 2.35 6.61 -20.41
C ASP A 83 2.95 7.99 -20.11
N ASN A 84 2.12 9.01 -19.91
CA ASN A 84 2.58 10.37 -19.55
C ASN A 84 3.23 10.38 -18.16
N ASP A 85 2.62 9.68 -17.20
CA ASP A 85 3.13 9.54 -15.84
C ASP A 85 4.43 8.73 -15.82
N LEU A 86 4.56 7.70 -16.64
CA LEU A 86 5.80 6.94 -16.80
C LEU A 86 6.93 7.81 -17.34
N THR A 87 6.70 8.55 -18.43
CA THR A 87 7.73 9.43 -19.02
C THR A 87 8.16 10.50 -18.02
N LYS A 88 7.22 11.11 -17.28
CA LYS A 88 7.50 12.05 -16.19
C LYS A 88 8.28 11.41 -15.04
N ALA A 89 7.93 10.19 -14.64
CA ALA A 89 8.69 9.43 -13.65
C ALA A 89 10.12 9.16 -14.10
N GLN A 90 10.31 8.73 -15.34
CA GLN A 90 11.62 8.42 -15.88
C GLN A 90 12.50 9.68 -15.91
N TYR A 91 11.97 10.81 -16.37
CA TYR A 91 12.68 12.09 -16.33
C TYR A 91 13.03 12.52 -14.90
N ALA A 92 12.06 12.53 -13.99
CA ALA A 92 12.28 12.89 -12.58
C ALA A 92 13.33 11.97 -11.92
N SER A 93 13.29 10.68 -12.24
CA SER A 93 14.23 9.67 -11.74
C SER A 93 15.66 9.89 -12.24
N GLN A 94 15.83 10.22 -13.53
CA GLN A 94 17.15 10.57 -14.07
C GLN A 94 17.72 11.80 -13.36
N GLN A 95 16.92 12.87 -13.26
CA GLN A 95 17.32 14.12 -12.62
C GLN A 95 17.68 13.91 -11.15
N LEU A 96 16.92 13.08 -10.44
CA LEU A 96 17.17 12.77 -9.04
C LEU A 96 18.48 12.01 -8.85
N ILE A 97 18.73 10.93 -9.61
CA ILE A 97 19.99 10.19 -9.55
C ILE A 97 21.17 11.12 -9.86
N GLN A 98 21.02 11.97 -10.87
CA GLN A 98 22.05 12.92 -11.25
C GLN A 98 22.36 13.90 -10.12
N LYS A 99 21.34 14.57 -9.55
CA LYS A 99 21.53 15.56 -8.47
C LYS A 99 22.05 14.92 -7.18
N ILE A 100 21.50 13.76 -6.78
CA ILE A 100 21.99 13.00 -5.61
C ILE A 100 23.46 12.63 -5.78
N SER A 101 23.86 12.21 -6.99
CA SER A 101 25.26 11.91 -7.27
C SER A 101 26.16 13.16 -7.28
N GLU A 102 25.68 14.31 -7.76
CA GLU A 102 26.42 15.58 -7.73
C GLU A 102 26.65 16.07 -6.29
N LEU A 103 25.68 15.83 -5.40
CA LEU A 103 25.76 16.14 -3.98
C LEU A 103 26.68 15.18 -3.19
N ASN A 104 27.13 14.08 -3.80
CA ASN A 104 27.96 13.04 -3.16
C ASN A 104 27.35 12.42 -1.88
N VAL A 105 26.01 12.38 -1.77
CA VAL A 105 25.30 11.81 -0.60
C VAL A 105 25.01 10.30 -0.73
N LEU A 106 25.41 9.69 -1.84
CA LEU A 106 25.29 8.25 -2.08
C LEU A 106 26.21 7.44 -1.16
N THR A 107 25.65 6.41 -0.53
CA THR A 107 26.44 5.47 0.27
C THR A 107 26.96 4.29 -0.56
N PHE A 108 28.07 3.69 -0.11
CA PHE A 108 28.74 2.59 -0.82
C PHE A 108 27.87 1.34 -0.97
N ASP A 109 27.13 0.98 0.08
CA ASP A 109 26.20 -0.14 0.09
C ASP A 109 25.05 0.07 -0.91
N THR A 110 24.50 1.28 -0.98
CA THR A 110 23.48 1.67 -1.98
C THR A 110 24.01 1.56 -3.40
N ILE A 111 25.20 2.11 -3.67
CA ILE A 111 25.83 1.98 -5.00
C ILE A 111 26.07 0.51 -5.35
N THR A 112 26.44 -0.32 -4.37
CA THR A 112 26.66 -1.76 -4.55
C THR A 112 25.35 -2.48 -4.86
N MET A 113 24.29 -2.21 -4.10
CA MET A 113 22.97 -2.81 -4.32
C MET A 113 22.36 -2.37 -5.67
N VAL A 114 22.51 -1.11 -6.09
CA VAL A 114 22.05 -0.67 -7.42
C VAL A 114 22.80 -1.43 -8.52
N ASN A 115 24.14 -1.51 -8.41
CA ASN A 115 24.95 -2.25 -9.37
C ASN A 115 24.53 -3.72 -9.46
N ASN A 116 24.30 -4.38 -8.31
CA ASN A 116 23.82 -5.76 -8.28
C ASN A 116 22.46 -5.88 -8.96
N LYS A 117 21.47 -5.08 -8.53
CA LYS A 117 20.11 -5.07 -9.09
C LYS A 117 20.12 -4.89 -10.61
N LEU A 118 20.82 -3.87 -11.11
CA LEU A 118 20.95 -3.62 -12.54
C LEU A 118 21.59 -4.79 -13.31
N ASN A 119 22.57 -5.48 -12.70
CA ASN A 119 23.19 -6.65 -13.34
C ASN A 119 22.27 -7.89 -13.33
N THR A 120 21.25 -7.92 -12.45
CA THR A 120 20.30 -9.04 -12.31
C THR A 120 19.02 -8.86 -13.10
N PHE A 121 18.68 -7.64 -13.53
CA PHE A 121 17.49 -7.46 -14.33
C PHE A 121 17.64 -8.12 -15.69
N VAL A 122 16.59 -8.84 -16.07
CA VAL A 122 16.49 -9.45 -17.38
C VAL A 122 16.48 -8.33 -18.39
N LEU A 123 17.47 -8.33 -19.28
CA LEU A 123 17.47 -7.48 -20.48
C LEU A 123 16.18 -7.80 -21.24
N GLU A 124 15.19 -6.92 -21.12
CA GLU A 124 13.91 -7.08 -21.80
C GLU A 124 14.15 -7.05 -23.32
N THR A 125 13.22 -7.52 -24.14
CA THR A 125 13.34 -7.36 -25.61
C THR A 125 13.28 -5.90 -26.07
N ASP A 126 13.11 -4.97 -25.14
CA ASP A 126 13.07 -3.53 -25.36
C ASP A 126 14.50 -2.95 -25.44
N GLU A 127 14.90 -2.52 -26.64
CA GLU A 127 16.22 -1.96 -26.90
C GLU A 127 16.49 -0.66 -26.13
N GLU A 128 15.47 0.15 -25.87
CA GLU A 128 15.59 1.44 -25.18
C GLU A 128 15.92 1.22 -23.70
N ILE A 129 15.13 0.37 -23.05
CA ILE A 129 15.35 -0.06 -21.66
C ILE A 129 16.74 -0.69 -21.51
N ASN A 130 17.16 -1.53 -22.45
CA ASN A 130 18.50 -2.12 -22.45
C ASN A 130 19.65 -1.10 -22.57
N ARG A 131 19.43 0.03 -23.26
CA ARG A 131 20.41 1.13 -23.31
C ARG A 131 20.46 1.85 -21.97
N ILE A 132 19.30 2.15 -21.37
CA ILE A 132 19.21 2.76 -20.03
C ILE A 132 19.96 1.91 -19.00
N TYR A 133 19.73 0.59 -19.00
CA TYR A 133 20.46 -0.38 -18.18
C TYR A 133 21.98 -0.25 -18.30
N LYS A 134 22.51 -0.30 -19.53
CA LYS A 134 23.95 -0.23 -19.78
C LYS A 134 24.54 1.10 -19.30
N THR A 135 23.81 2.20 -19.50
CA THR A 135 24.24 3.54 -19.05
C THR A 135 24.27 3.63 -17.54
N LEU A 136 23.23 3.16 -16.85
CA LEU A 136 23.17 3.14 -15.38
C LEU A 136 24.28 2.24 -14.80
N VAL A 137 24.49 1.04 -15.35
CA VAL A 137 25.58 0.13 -14.92
C VAL A 137 26.94 0.81 -15.05
N LYS A 138 27.19 1.52 -16.16
CA LYS A 138 28.45 2.24 -16.36
C LYS A 138 28.60 3.38 -15.34
N PHE A 139 27.54 4.16 -15.15
CA PHE A 139 27.48 5.26 -14.20
C PHE A 139 27.81 4.79 -12.77
N PHE A 140 27.03 3.85 -12.22
CA PHE A 140 27.21 3.38 -10.84
C PHE A 140 28.51 2.61 -10.62
N LYS A 141 29.06 1.94 -11.64
CA LYS A 141 30.42 1.35 -11.55
C LYS A 141 31.50 2.41 -11.40
N GLN A 142 31.38 3.52 -12.12
CA GLN A 142 32.33 4.63 -12.04
C GLN A 142 32.18 5.40 -10.73
N THR A 143 30.95 5.72 -10.32
CA THR A 143 30.66 6.36 -9.01
C THR A 143 31.22 5.53 -7.86
N ARG A 144 31.11 4.19 -7.92
CA ARG A 144 31.74 3.29 -6.92
C ARG A 144 33.26 3.44 -6.86
N ALA A 145 33.92 3.54 -8.01
CA ALA A 145 35.37 3.68 -8.08
C ALA A 145 35.84 5.04 -7.53
N GLU A 146 35.13 6.12 -7.86
CA GLU A 146 35.38 7.47 -7.34
C GLU A 146 35.19 7.52 -5.81
N PHE A 147 34.13 6.89 -5.30
CA PHE A 147 33.85 6.78 -3.87
C PHE A 147 34.99 6.07 -3.11
N ILE A 148 35.43 4.90 -3.60
CA ILE A 148 36.53 4.14 -2.98
C ILE A 148 37.82 4.98 -2.95
N GLN A 149 38.10 5.79 -3.98
CA GLN A 149 39.28 6.66 -4.00
C GLN A 149 39.19 7.80 -2.97
N LEU A 150 38.00 8.38 -2.77
CA LEU A 150 37.76 9.42 -1.77
C LEU A 150 37.89 8.87 -0.35
N GLU A 151 37.30 7.72 -0.07
CA GLU A 151 37.32 7.08 1.24
C GLU A 151 38.75 6.66 1.67
N ASN A 152 39.54 6.13 0.74
CA ASN A 152 40.95 5.80 0.99
C ASN A 152 41.80 7.02 1.41
N ARG A 153 41.33 8.25 1.17
CA ARG A 153 42.01 9.48 1.59
C ARG A 153 41.58 9.99 2.98
N ILE A 154 40.51 9.45 3.55
CA ILE A 154 39.90 9.88 4.81
C ILE A 154 40.25 8.93 5.99
N THR A 155 40.79 7.74 5.73
CA THR A 155 40.94 6.69 6.75
C THR A 155 41.93 7.04 7.86
N THR A 156 41.43 7.11 9.12
CA THR A 156 41.90 6.34 10.32
C THR A 156 41.07 6.67 11.59
N LEU A 157 40.28 7.76 11.64
CA LEU A 157 39.77 8.29 12.93
C LEU A 157 38.43 7.76 13.45
N GLU A 158 37.58 7.12 12.64
CA GLU A 158 36.21 6.72 13.04
C GLU A 158 35.88 5.28 12.63
N ARG A 159 36.59 4.28 13.17
CA ARG A 159 36.22 2.87 12.96
C ARG A 159 35.37 2.36 14.12
N ASN A 160 34.36 1.55 13.82
CA ASN A 160 33.59 0.87 14.86
C ASN A 160 34.50 -0.15 15.57
N MET A 161 34.94 0.20 16.79
CA MET A 161 35.87 -0.63 17.57
C MET A 161 35.32 -2.04 17.85
N ARG A 162 34.00 -2.20 17.93
CA ARG A 162 33.38 -3.52 18.11
C ARG A 162 33.52 -4.38 16.85
N LEU A 163 33.36 -3.80 15.66
CA LEU A 163 33.58 -4.52 14.40
C LEU A 163 35.05 -4.85 14.17
N LEU A 164 35.98 -3.97 14.56
CA LEU A 164 37.41 -4.28 14.52
C LEU A 164 37.77 -5.41 15.48
N HIS A 165 37.23 -5.39 16.69
CA HIS A 165 37.45 -6.46 17.66
C HIS A 165 36.86 -7.78 17.14
N TRP A 166 35.63 -7.76 16.64
CA TRP A 166 35.00 -8.94 16.04
C TRP A 166 35.83 -9.50 14.89
N GLN A 167 36.28 -8.64 13.96
CA GLN A 167 37.18 -9.02 12.87
C GLN A 167 38.46 -9.71 13.40
N SER A 168 39.05 -9.22 14.50
CA SER A 168 40.25 -9.83 15.11
C SER A 168 40.00 -11.13 15.86
N THR A 169 38.74 -11.50 16.08
CA THR A 169 38.33 -12.71 16.82
C THR A 169 37.54 -13.68 15.95
N ILE A 170 37.46 -13.44 14.63
CA ILE A 170 36.62 -14.22 13.71
C ILE A 170 37.02 -15.70 13.67
N GLU A 171 38.32 -16.00 13.80
CA GLU A 171 38.85 -17.37 13.84
C GLU A 171 38.24 -18.22 14.99
N TYR A 172 37.83 -17.58 16.08
CA TYR A 172 37.28 -18.26 17.27
C TYR A 172 35.75 -18.22 17.36
N GLN A 173 35.07 -17.63 16.38
CA GLN A 173 33.62 -17.58 16.38
C GLN A 173 33.03 -18.95 16.09
N MET A 174 31.92 -19.26 16.77
CA MET A 174 31.27 -20.57 16.69
C MET A 174 29.77 -20.43 16.46
N TYR A 175 29.22 -21.33 15.67
CA TYR A 175 27.78 -21.47 15.47
C TYR A 175 27.38 -22.91 15.78
N ASN A 176 26.47 -23.10 16.73
CA ASN A 176 26.02 -24.42 17.20
C ASN A 176 27.18 -25.38 17.57
N GLY A 177 28.26 -24.83 18.15
CA GLY A 177 29.43 -25.59 18.58
C GLY A 177 30.41 -25.97 17.46
N ILE A 178 30.20 -25.47 16.24
CA ILE A 178 31.12 -25.62 15.10
C ILE A 178 31.81 -24.28 14.85
N GLU A 179 33.14 -24.30 14.71
CA GLU A 179 33.92 -23.10 14.39
C GLU A 179 33.56 -22.55 13.01
N TYR A 180 33.57 -21.23 12.86
CA TYR A 180 33.17 -20.58 11.60
C TYR A 180 34.00 -21.07 10.42
N HIS A 181 35.28 -21.40 10.62
CA HIS A 181 36.15 -21.90 9.56
C HIS A 181 35.65 -23.23 8.95
N GLU A 182 35.01 -24.09 9.75
CA GLU A 182 34.54 -25.41 9.37
C GLU A 182 33.13 -25.40 8.74
N LEU A 183 32.41 -24.28 8.85
CA LEU A 183 31.08 -24.12 8.26
C LEU A 183 31.12 -24.11 6.73
N GLN A 184 30.01 -24.47 6.09
CA GLN A 184 29.84 -24.28 4.64
C GLN A 184 29.69 -22.79 4.29
N ASP A 185 30.02 -22.41 3.06
CA ASP A 185 30.02 -20.99 2.64
C ASP A 185 28.69 -20.27 2.93
N ILE A 186 27.54 -20.91 2.69
CA ILE A 186 26.23 -20.31 2.98
C ILE A 186 25.98 -20.14 4.49
N GLU A 187 26.47 -21.07 5.32
CA GLU A 187 26.39 -20.95 6.79
C GLU A 187 27.26 -19.79 7.29
N LYS A 188 28.48 -19.69 6.77
CA LYS A 188 29.38 -18.56 7.02
C LYS A 188 28.71 -17.24 6.67
N ILE A 189 28.10 -17.14 5.48
CA ILE A 189 27.40 -15.93 5.02
C ILE A 189 26.27 -15.54 5.98
N CYS A 190 25.42 -16.49 6.40
CA CYS A 190 24.34 -16.19 7.35
C CYS A 190 24.88 -15.69 8.69
N CYS A 191 25.93 -16.34 9.21
CA CYS A 191 26.54 -15.97 10.47
C CYS A 191 27.20 -14.58 10.41
N ILE A 192 28.07 -14.34 9.42
CA ILE A 192 28.76 -13.07 9.22
C ILE A 192 27.77 -11.92 9.04
N THR A 193 26.73 -12.13 8.23
CA THR A 193 25.71 -11.10 7.96
C THR A 193 24.98 -10.73 9.24
N ASN A 194 24.49 -11.73 9.98
CA ASN A 194 23.72 -11.51 11.21
C ASN A 194 24.58 -10.89 12.32
N ASP A 195 25.78 -11.43 12.56
CA ASP A 195 26.70 -10.89 13.56
C ASP A 195 27.08 -9.43 13.24
N PHE A 196 27.38 -9.12 11.96
CA PHE A 196 27.72 -7.77 11.55
C PHE A 196 26.58 -6.78 11.85
N ILE A 197 25.33 -7.10 11.48
CA ILE A 197 24.20 -6.19 11.72
C ILE A 197 23.92 -6.02 13.22
N GLN A 198 24.07 -7.07 14.02
CA GLN A 198 23.91 -7.00 15.48
C GLN A 198 25.01 -6.14 16.13
N ILE A 199 26.27 -6.32 15.74
CA ILE A 199 27.41 -5.58 16.31
C ILE A 199 27.39 -4.10 15.88
N SER A 200 26.96 -3.84 14.64
CA SER A 200 26.83 -2.49 14.09
C SER A 200 25.53 -1.79 14.51
N GLU A 201 24.55 -2.53 15.04
CA GLU A 201 23.19 -2.03 15.34
C GLU A 201 22.55 -1.33 14.12
N GLY A 202 22.80 -1.85 12.91
CA GLY A 202 22.33 -1.23 11.66
C GLY A 202 23.06 0.04 11.23
N LYS A 203 24.11 0.46 11.96
CA LYS A 203 24.88 1.70 11.72
C LYS A 203 26.32 1.37 11.33
N TRP A 204 26.66 1.60 10.07
CA TRP A 204 28.00 1.32 9.53
C TRP A 204 28.46 2.41 8.57
N SER A 205 29.77 2.65 8.58
CA SER A 205 30.48 3.40 7.54
C SER A 205 30.91 2.46 6.40
N THR A 206 31.41 3.03 5.32
CA THR A 206 32.02 2.20 4.26
C THR A 206 33.26 1.46 4.76
N SER A 207 34.06 2.07 5.66
CA SER A 207 35.25 1.41 6.20
C SER A 207 34.86 0.19 7.03
N ASP A 208 33.70 0.22 7.68
CA ASP A 208 33.16 -0.92 8.43
C ASP A 208 32.75 -2.05 7.47
N LEU A 209 32.04 -1.72 6.39
CA LEU A 209 31.67 -2.70 5.35
C LEU A 209 32.90 -3.36 4.71
N LEU A 210 33.98 -2.60 4.50
CA LEU A 210 35.22 -3.12 3.94
C LEU A 210 35.94 -4.11 4.87
N LEU A 211 35.63 -4.14 6.18
CA LEU A 211 36.13 -5.16 7.11
C LEU A 211 35.62 -6.58 6.78
N LEU A 212 34.53 -6.70 6.02
CA LEU A 212 34.05 -8.00 5.56
C LEU A 212 35.06 -8.69 4.64
N LYS A 213 35.87 -7.95 3.86
CA LYS A 213 36.86 -8.55 2.96
C LYS A 213 37.96 -9.35 3.68
N PRO A 214 38.67 -8.79 4.68
CA PRO A 214 39.61 -9.59 5.45
C PRO A 214 38.93 -10.74 6.22
N ILE A 215 37.71 -10.54 6.74
CA ILE A 215 36.92 -11.61 7.39
C ILE A 215 36.66 -12.79 6.45
N LEU A 216 36.19 -12.51 5.23
CA LEU A 216 35.95 -13.55 4.22
C LEU A 216 37.24 -14.33 3.95
N LYS A 217 38.35 -13.62 3.78
CA LYS A 217 39.66 -14.23 3.51
C LYS A 217 40.14 -15.12 4.66
N GLU A 218 39.95 -14.68 5.91
CA GLU A 218 40.34 -15.43 7.11
C GLU A 218 39.52 -16.72 7.27
N LEU A 219 38.23 -16.68 6.88
CA LEU A 219 37.34 -17.84 6.84
C LEU A 219 37.53 -18.75 5.60
N GLY A 220 38.58 -18.53 4.82
CA GLY A 220 38.91 -19.31 3.63
C GLY A 220 38.02 -19.03 2.41
N MET A 221 37.20 -17.98 2.45
CA MET A 221 36.35 -17.57 1.33
C MET A 221 37.04 -16.50 0.49
N SER A 222 36.81 -16.54 -0.82
CA SER A 222 37.24 -15.46 -1.72
C SER A 222 36.13 -14.43 -1.86
N ASP A 223 36.47 -13.15 -1.75
CA ASP A 223 35.58 -12.02 -2.03
C ASP A 223 35.15 -11.95 -3.50
N LYS A 224 35.77 -12.76 -4.37
CA LYS A 224 35.44 -12.92 -5.79
C LYS A 224 34.70 -14.21 -6.11
N THR A 225 34.50 -15.10 -5.12
CA THR A 225 33.66 -16.28 -5.31
C THR A 225 32.27 -15.81 -5.72
N LYS A 226 31.74 -16.42 -6.77
CA LYS A 226 30.44 -16.09 -7.32
C LYS A 226 29.39 -17.07 -6.83
N VAL A 227 28.19 -16.56 -6.61
CA VAL A 227 27.01 -17.33 -6.21
C VAL A 227 25.78 -16.74 -6.89
N SER A 228 24.87 -17.60 -7.34
CA SER A 228 23.58 -17.15 -7.86
C SER A 228 22.57 -16.96 -6.73
N TYR A 229 21.62 -16.04 -6.92
CA TYR A 229 20.52 -15.86 -5.97
C TYR A 229 19.70 -17.15 -5.82
N GLU A 230 19.48 -17.86 -6.92
CA GLU A 230 18.79 -19.15 -6.92
C GLU A 230 19.48 -20.15 -6.00
N TYR A 231 20.79 -20.30 -6.10
CA TYR A 231 21.55 -21.21 -5.24
C TYR A 231 21.49 -20.80 -3.78
N PHE A 232 21.65 -19.50 -3.48
CA PHE A 232 21.56 -19.00 -2.12
C PHE A 232 20.18 -19.27 -1.51
N ILE A 233 19.11 -18.84 -2.20
CA ILE A 233 17.72 -19.03 -1.78
C ILE A 233 17.45 -20.52 -1.53
N LYS A 234 17.78 -21.40 -2.50
CA LYS A 234 17.63 -22.86 -2.39
C LYS A 234 18.35 -23.42 -1.16
N SER A 235 19.56 -22.94 -0.88
CA SER A 235 20.37 -23.38 0.26
C SER A 235 19.74 -23.01 1.61
N ILE A 236 19.13 -21.83 1.73
CA ILE A 236 18.39 -21.41 2.94
C ILE A 236 17.15 -22.27 3.14
N ILE A 237 16.36 -22.48 2.08
CA ILE A 237 15.11 -23.24 2.13
C ILE A 237 15.32 -24.72 2.48
N GLN A 238 16.45 -25.29 2.08
CA GLN A 238 16.82 -26.67 2.40
C GLN A 238 17.26 -26.83 3.86
N ARG A 239 17.69 -25.74 4.52
CA ARG A 239 18.17 -25.73 5.90
C ARG A 239 17.51 -24.59 6.68
N PRO A 240 16.27 -24.77 7.18
CA PRO A 240 15.50 -23.72 7.86
C PRO A 240 16.24 -23.05 9.02
N ILE A 241 17.13 -23.77 9.71
CA ILE A 241 17.97 -23.23 10.79
C ILE A 241 18.89 -22.08 10.34
N LEU A 242 19.20 -21.98 9.03
CA LEU A 242 19.95 -20.84 8.49
C LEU A 242 19.10 -19.58 8.40
N LEU A 243 17.80 -19.73 8.16
CA LEU A 243 16.88 -18.62 8.17
C LEU A 243 16.74 -18.06 9.59
N GLU A 244 16.62 -18.94 10.58
CA GLU A 244 16.60 -18.57 12.00
C GLU A 244 17.87 -17.80 12.39
N LYS A 245 19.06 -18.26 11.98
CA LYS A 245 20.31 -17.51 12.23
C LYS A 245 20.36 -16.18 11.48
N LEU A 246 19.92 -16.13 10.22
CA LEU A 246 19.95 -14.89 9.44
C LEU A 246 19.10 -13.79 10.09
N PHE A 247 17.95 -14.16 10.64
CA PHE A 247 17.00 -13.26 11.32
C PHE A 247 17.19 -13.22 12.85
N GLU A 248 18.26 -13.77 13.42
CA GLU A 248 18.48 -13.75 14.86
C GLU A 248 18.51 -12.30 15.37
N GLY A 249 17.59 -11.97 16.29
CA GLY A 249 17.40 -10.62 16.81
C GLY A 249 16.72 -9.63 15.86
N ILE A 250 16.10 -10.09 14.78
CA ILE A 250 15.42 -9.26 13.76
C ILE A 250 13.97 -9.76 13.55
N PRO A 251 12.96 -8.86 13.53
CA PRO A 251 11.55 -9.25 13.39
C PRO A 251 11.24 -9.75 11.96
N GLN A 252 11.27 -11.06 11.75
CA GLN A 252 11.00 -11.68 10.44
C GLN A 252 9.59 -11.39 9.89
N ASN A 253 8.59 -11.17 10.75
CA ASN A 253 7.22 -10.85 10.35
C ASN A 253 7.12 -9.54 9.54
N ASN A 254 8.06 -8.62 9.69
CA ASN A 254 8.09 -7.37 8.93
C ASN A 254 8.42 -7.58 7.43
N VAL A 255 8.97 -8.74 7.06
CA VAL A 255 9.26 -9.07 5.65
C VAL A 255 7.98 -9.04 4.81
N SER A 256 6.87 -9.57 5.33
CA SER A 256 5.62 -9.70 4.58
C SER A 256 5.05 -8.34 4.18
N GLU A 257 5.23 -7.32 5.01
CA GLU A 257 4.71 -5.97 4.80
C GLU A 257 5.54 -5.11 3.85
N LEU A 258 6.78 -5.53 3.55
CA LEU A 258 7.68 -4.80 2.66
C LEU A 258 7.43 -5.14 1.19
N SER A 259 7.82 -4.23 0.29
CA SER A 259 7.74 -4.50 -1.15
C SER A 259 8.77 -5.54 -1.58
N THR A 260 8.43 -6.36 -2.59
CA THR A 260 9.38 -7.23 -3.30
C THR A 260 10.59 -6.47 -3.83
N TRP A 261 10.41 -5.19 -4.14
CA TRP A 261 11.50 -4.33 -4.60
C TRP A 261 12.50 -3.97 -3.50
N ASP A 262 12.02 -3.69 -2.29
CA ASP A 262 12.86 -3.16 -1.20
C ASP A 262 13.84 -4.23 -0.70
N ILE A 263 13.37 -5.48 -0.61
CA ILE A 263 14.11 -6.60 -0.01
C ILE A 263 14.02 -7.87 -0.89
N PRO A 264 14.50 -7.83 -2.15
CA PRO A 264 14.21 -8.84 -3.16
C PRO A 264 14.71 -10.24 -2.78
N ILE A 265 15.90 -10.35 -2.19
CA ILE A 265 16.44 -11.64 -1.76
C ILE A 265 15.55 -12.26 -0.69
N LEU A 266 15.17 -11.47 0.33
CA LEU A 266 14.31 -11.94 1.43
C LEU A 266 12.92 -12.31 0.93
N LYS A 267 12.39 -11.58 -0.06
CA LYS A 267 11.11 -11.87 -0.70
C LYS A 267 11.14 -13.13 -1.57
N GLY A 268 12.27 -13.43 -2.20
CA GLY A 268 12.50 -14.73 -2.83
C GLY A 268 12.49 -15.88 -1.82
N ILE A 269 13.09 -15.68 -0.64
CA ILE A 269 13.08 -16.65 0.46
C ILE A 269 11.67 -16.82 1.03
N GLU A 270 10.97 -15.73 1.31
CA GLU A 270 9.58 -15.72 1.79
C GLU A 270 8.68 -16.48 0.84
N LYS A 271 8.67 -16.11 -0.45
CA LYS A 271 7.82 -16.77 -1.45
C LYS A 271 8.09 -18.26 -1.53
N SER A 272 9.36 -18.64 -1.47
CA SER A 272 9.72 -20.05 -1.48
C SER A 272 9.29 -20.79 -0.21
N THR A 273 9.27 -20.09 0.93
CA THR A 273 8.82 -20.65 2.21
C THR A 273 7.29 -20.82 2.20
N GLU A 274 6.54 -19.84 1.67
CA GLU A 274 5.09 -19.93 1.45
C GLU A 274 4.72 -21.15 0.61
N LEU A 275 5.44 -21.42 -0.48
CA LEU A 275 5.21 -22.58 -1.35
C LEU A 275 5.40 -23.93 -0.64
N LYS A 276 6.07 -23.96 0.52
CA LYS A 276 6.14 -25.16 1.39
C LYS A 276 5.04 -25.20 2.45
N LEU A 277 4.40 -24.07 2.74
CA LEU A 277 3.45 -23.86 3.82
C LEU A 277 2.08 -23.44 3.27
N ALA A 278 1.76 -22.15 3.31
CA ALA A 278 0.43 -21.61 2.95
C ALA A 278 0.06 -21.85 1.47
N ASP A 279 1.02 -21.71 0.57
CA ASP A 279 0.85 -21.87 -0.88
C ASP A 279 1.19 -23.28 -1.39
N LYS A 280 1.34 -24.24 -0.48
CA LYS A 280 1.66 -25.63 -0.83
C LYS A 280 0.68 -26.24 -1.83
N TYR A 281 -0.59 -25.81 -1.80
CA TYR A 281 -1.62 -26.25 -2.73
C TYR A 281 -1.26 -25.96 -4.20
N ILE A 282 -0.47 -24.92 -4.50
CA ILE A 282 -0.02 -24.61 -5.86
C ILE A 282 0.92 -25.72 -6.37
N ILE A 283 1.93 -26.06 -5.57
CA ILE A 283 2.90 -27.13 -5.89
C ILE A 283 2.17 -28.48 -6.00
N ASP A 284 1.30 -28.79 -5.04
CA ASP A 284 0.59 -30.06 -5.02
C ASP A 284 -0.39 -30.19 -6.20
N THR A 285 -1.09 -29.11 -6.57
CA THR A 285 -2.00 -29.09 -7.74
C THR A 285 -1.24 -29.34 -9.03
N ILE A 286 -0.13 -28.62 -9.26
CA ILE A 286 0.69 -28.79 -10.48
C ILE A 286 1.31 -30.19 -10.50
N THR A 287 1.82 -30.67 -9.36
CA THR A 287 2.39 -32.01 -9.26
C THR A 287 1.35 -33.06 -9.63
N GLN A 288 0.13 -32.97 -9.08
CA GLN A 288 -0.95 -33.90 -9.36
C GLN A 288 -1.31 -33.95 -10.86
N GLN A 289 -1.37 -32.80 -11.53
CA GLN A 289 -1.65 -32.75 -12.97
C GLN A 289 -0.54 -33.38 -13.81
N LEU A 290 0.73 -33.16 -13.44
CA LEU A 290 1.88 -33.75 -14.13
C LEU A 290 1.96 -35.26 -13.90
N GLU A 291 1.65 -35.73 -12.69
CA GLU A 291 1.57 -37.15 -12.37
C GLU A 291 0.45 -37.84 -13.16
N LEU A 292 -0.73 -37.22 -13.30
CA LEU A 292 -1.81 -37.70 -14.16
C LEU A 292 -1.37 -37.81 -15.63
N ALA A 293 -0.52 -36.88 -16.09
CA ALA A 293 0.08 -36.90 -17.41
C ALA A 293 1.30 -37.85 -17.52
N GLN A 294 1.63 -38.62 -16.48
CA GLN A 294 2.77 -39.54 -16.41
C GLN A 294 4.13 -38.85 -16.60
N VAL A 295 4.24 -37.57 -16.21
CA VAL A 295 5.48 -36.79 -16.24
C VAL A 295 6.15 -36.86 -14.86
N SER A 296 7.45 -37.19 -14.83
CA SER A 296 8.24 -37.16 -13.59
C SER A 296 8.36 -35.73 -13.07
N VAL A 297 8.08 -35.52 -11.78
CA VAL A 297 8.13 -34.20 -11.13
C VAL A 297 9.23 -34.17 -10.07
N ASP A 298 10.17 -33.23 -10.21
CA ASP A 298 11.01 -32.81 -9.09
C ASP A 298 10.35 -31.61 -8.42
N LYS A 299 9.77 -31.82 -7.23
CA LYS A 299 9.08 -30.76 -6.47
C LYS A 299 10.02 -29.59 -6.11
N ASN A 300 11.30 -29.84 -5.89
CA ASN A 300 12.27 -28.79 -5.57
C ASN A 300 12.59 -27.95 -6.80
N GLU A 301 12.71 -28.57 -7.96
CA GLU A 301 12.92 -27.86 -9.23
C GLU A 301 11.68 -27.05 -9.62
N LEU A 302 10.48 -27.64 -9.45
CA LEU A 302 9.22 -26.94 -9.65
C LEU A 302 9.11 -25.72 -8.73
N GLN A 303 9.44 -25.87 -7.44
CA GLN A 303 9.48 -24.76 -6.49
C GLN A 303 10.47 -23.67 -6.93
N SER A 304 11.69 -24.04 -7.32
CA SER A 304 12.70 -23.10 -7.83
C SER A 304 12.18 -22.33 -9.04
N GLN A 305 11.53 -23.03 -9.98
CA GLN A 305 10.97 -22.43 -11.19
C GLN A 305 9.83 -21.46 -10.90
N ILE A 306 8.94 -21.78 -9.95
CA ILE A 306 7.86 -20.85 -9.54
C ILE A 306 8.44 -19.60 -8.90
N VAL A 307 9.43 -19.74 -8.00
CA VAL A 307 10.09 -18.58 -7.37
C VAL A 307 10.82 -17.74 -8.43
N GLN A 308 11.51 -18.37 -9.39
CA GLN A 308 12.15 -17.67 -10.49
C GLN A 308 11.13 -16.89 -11.32
N ASN A 309 9.99 -17.51 -11.66
CA ASN A 309 8.94 -16.86 -12.43
C ASN A 309 8.30 -15.70 -11.65
N TYR A 310 8.06 -15.87 -10.35
CA TYR A 310 7.55 -14.82 -9.47
C TYR A 310 8.49 -13.61 -9.41
N MET A 311 9.79 -13.83 -9.19
CA MET A 311 10.77 -12.75 -9.12
C MET A 311 10.94 -12.04 -10.47
N LYS A 312 10.93 -12.80 -11.56
CA LYS A 312 10.98 -12.27 -12.92
C LYS A 312 9.74 -11.45 -13.28
N SER A 313 8.54 -11.89 -12.89
CA SER A 313 7.29 -11.19 -13.19
C SER A 313 7.08 -9.96 -12.32
N THR A 314 7.53 -10.00 -11.06
CA THR A 314 7.26 -8.95 -10.07
C THR A 314 8.25 -7.79 -10.16
N ILE A 315 9.55 -8.09 -10.35
CA ILE A 315 10.63 -7.09 -10.31
C ILE A 315 11.70 -7.28 -11.39
N ALA A 316 11.40 -8.00 -12.47
CA ALA A 316 12.33 -8.24 -13.60
C ALA A 316 13.63 -9.00 -13.23
N MET A 317 13.73 -9.61 -12.06
CA MET A 317 14.98 -10.17 -11.55
C MET A 317 15.23 -11.59 -12.05
N ASP A 318 16.42 -11.83 -12.64
CA ASP A 318 16.90 -13.18 -12.94
C ASP A 318 17.72 -13.74 -11.77
N LEU A 319 17.14 -14.73 -11.09
CA LEU A 319 17.79 -15.39 -9.96
C LEU A 319 19.01 -16.22 -10.36
N LYS A 320 19.18 -16.53 -11.65
CA LYS A 320 20.34 -17.30 -12.16
C LYS A 320 21.59 -16.46 -12.30
N GLN A 321 21.46 -15.14 -12.29
CA GLN A 321 22.60 -14.25 -12.35
C GLN A 321 23.48 -14.40 -11.10
N GLU A 322 24.79 -14.39 -11.31
CA GLU A 322 25.78 -14.54 -10.25
C GLU A 322 26.27 -13.18 -9.74
N ILE A 323 26.42 -13.07 -8.41
CA ILE A 323 27.07 -11.96 -7.72
C ILE A 323 28.21 -12.48 -6.84
N THR A 324 29.10 -11.59 -6.41
CA THR A 324 30.17 -12.00 -5.48
C THR A 324 29.62 -12.22 -4.06
N LEU A 325 30.29 -13.07 -3.26
CA LEU A 325 29.89 -13.28 -1.85
C LEU A 325 29.89 -11.97 -1.05
N PHE A 326 30.85 -11.09 -1.31
CA PHE A 326 30.90 -9.77 -0.69
C PHE A 326 29.65 -8.94 -1.04
N GLU A 327 29.30 -8.88 -2.33
CA GLU A 327 28.11 -8.17 -2.81
C GLU A 327 26.81 -8.77 -2.23
N LEU A 328 26.73 -10.09 -2.08
CA LEU A 328 25.59 -10.77 -1.47
C LEU A 328 25.42 -10.38 0.01
N ILE A 329 26.51 -10.37 0.78
CA ILE A 329 26.49 -9.97 2.20
C ILE A 329 26.02 -8.52 2.34
N ILE A 330 26.52 -7.60 1.51
CA ILE A 330 26.08 -6.20 1.53
C ILE A 330 24.59 -6.07 1.26
N GLU A 331 24.07 -6.80 0.28
CA GLU A 331 22.65 -6.76 -0.07
C GLU A 331 21.75 -7.36 1.02
N LEU A 332 22.22 -8.43 1.68
CA LEU A 332 21.54 -9.01 2.84
C LEU A 332 21.55 -8.05 4.04
N LEU A 333 22.68 -7.40 4.34
CA LEU A 333 22.79 -6.41 5.41
C LEU A 333 21.80 -5.26 5.20
N LEU A 334 21.75 -4.73 3.97
CA LEU A 334 20.78 -3.70 3.60
C LEU A 334 19.34 -4.20 3.77
N SER A 335 19.03 -5.39 3.28
CA SER A 335 17.69 -5.95 3.37
C SER A 335 17.26 -6.14 4.82
N LEU A 336 18.14 -6.68 5.66
CA LEU A 336 17.91 -6.88 7.09
C LEU A 336 17.79 -5.56 7.85
N LYS A 337 18.55 -4.53 7.48
CA LYS A 337 18.42 -3.18 8.05
C LYS A 337 17.07 -2.55 7.73
N VAL A 338 16.56 -2.76 6.51
CA VAL A 338 15.21 -2.30 6.15
C VAL A 338 14.16 -3.02 7.00
N VAL A 339 14.30 -4.33 7.20
CA VAL A 339 13.40 -5.13 8.05
C VAL A 339 13.48 -4.71 9.52
N SER A 340 14.69 -4.49 10.06
CA SER A 340 14.91 -4.12 11.46
C SER A 340 14.36 -2.74 11.78
N ASN A 341 14.42 -1.83 10.81
CA ASN A 341 13.95 -0.45 10.94
C ASN A 341 12.52 -0.28 10.42
N TYR A 342 11.82 -1.38 10.13
CA TYR A 342 10.44 -1.34 9.70
C TYR A 342 9.57 -0.89 10.87
N ASP A 343 9.10 0.35 10.79
CA ASP A 343 8.05 0.92 11.62
C ASP A 343 6.92 1.37 10.69
N ASN A 344 5.70 0.89 10.95
CA ASN A 344 4.49 1.22 10.21
C ASN A 344 4.24 2.74 10.14
N LYS A 345 4.74 3.52 11.09
CA LYS A 345 4.63 5.00 11.09
C LYS A 345 5.62 5.67 10.13
N VAL A 346 6.88 5.24 10.13
CA VAL A 346 7.99 5.92 9.41
C VAL A 346 7.90 5.76 7.89
N ILE A 347 7.32 4.67 7.39
CA ILE A 347 7.28 4.41 5.94
C ILE A 347 6.20 5.24 5.23
N ASN A 348 5.16 5.67 5.95
CA ASN A 348 4.18 6.63 5.44
C ASN A 348 4.65 8.09 5.51
N ASP A 349 5.63 8.40 6.36
CA ASP A 349 6.23 9.74 6.51
C ASP A 349 7.27 10.08 5.42
N HIS A 350 7.55 9.15 4.49
CA HIS A 350 8.51 9.36 3.41
C HIS A 350 7.86 9.55 2.03
N ALA A 351 6.54 9.72 1.96
CA ALA A 351 6.00 10.51 0.86
C ALA A 351 6.72 11.86 0.91
N ILE A 352 7.26 12.34 -0.19
CA ILE A 352 7.90 13.65 -0.25
C ILE A 352 6.87 14.69 0.23
N ILE A 353 6.96 15.12 1.50
CA ILE A 353 6.06 16.11 2.08
C ILE A 353 6.59 17.46 1.62
N ILE A 354 6.01 17.97 0.54
CA ILE A 354 6.20 19.36 0.15
C ILE A 354 5.39 20.18 1.15
N HIS A 355 6.06 20.90 2.04
CA HIS A 355 5.42 21.95 2.82
C HIS A 355 4.93 23.03 1.84
N ASP A 356 3.61 23.20 1.73
CA ASP A 356 3.04 24.39 1.11
C ASP A 356 3.46 25.59 1.97
N GLU A 357 4.35 26.43 1.45
CA GLU A 357 4.70 27.71 2.08
C GLU A 357 3.47 28.63 2.03
N ASN A 358 2.66 28.58 3.08
CA ASN A 358 1.77 29.67 3.49
C ASN A 358 1.26 29.45 4.92
N ILE A 359 2.12 29.50 5.93
CA ILE A 359 1.68 29.83 7.30
C ILE A 359 2.66 30.81 7.94
N ILE A 360 2.07 31.94 8.34
CA ILE A 360 2.63 33.12 8.99
C ILE A 360 3.36 32.77 10.30
N GLU A 361 4.50 33.42 10.54
CA GLU A 361 5.21 33.43 11.82
C GLU A 361 4.30 33.87 12.98
N SER A 362 4.20 33.06 14.02
CA SER A 362 4.17 33.56 15.40
C SER A 362 4.66 32.46 16.33
N GLY A 363 5.70 32.75 17.11
CA GLY A 363 6.31 31.82 18.04
C GLY A 363 5.53 31.68 19.35
N GLU A 364 5.61 30.50 19.96
CA GLU A 364 6.11 30.26 21.33
C GLU A 364 5.90 28.78 21.70
N ASP A 365 6.97 28.16 22.25
CA ASP A 365 7.07 26.89 22.99
C ASP A 365 6.17 25.69 22.63
N PHE A 366 6.72 24.79 21.82
CA PHE A 366 6.26 23.40 21.75
C PHE A 366 6.75 22.61 22.96
N LYS A 367 5.85 22.29 23.89
CA LYS A 367 5.95 21.05 24.68
C LYS A 367 5.51 19.90 23.78
N GLU A 368 6.38 18.90 23.65
CA GLU A 368 6.02 17.57 23.12
C GLU A 368 4.77 17.05 23.82
N LEU A 369 3.71 16.87 23.04
CA LEU A 369 2.61 15.97 23.33
C LEU A 369 2.64 14.93 22.21
N GLU A 370 2.90 13.67 22.58
CA GLU A 370 2.76 12.51 21.70
C GLU A 370 1.33 12.49 21.12
N VAL A 371 1.22 12.51 19.79
CA VAL A 371 -0.06 12.34 19.11
C VAL A 371 0.02 11.10 18.25
N GLU A 372 -0.75 10.07 18.62
CA GLU A 372 -1.00 8.90 17.79
C GLU A 372 -1.65 9.29 16.44
N ASP A 373 -1.21 8.62 15.38
CA ASP A 373 -1.68 8.81 14.01
C ASP A 373 -3.10 8.24 13.84
N ALA A 374 -4.11 9.11 13.85
CA ALA A 374 -5.53 8.75 13.82
C ALA A 374 -6.14 8.99 12.42
N ARG A 375 -5.87 8.08 11.48
CA ARG A 375 -6.67 7.94 10.24
C ARG A 375 -7.86 7.02 10.51
N LEU A 376 -9.00 7.28 9.84
CA LEU A 376 -10.20 6.45 9.95
C LEU A 376 -9.93 5.02 9.46
N LYS A 377 -10.31 4.03 10.26
CA LYS A 377 -10.23 2.59 9.97
C LYS A 377 -11.63 2.03 9.71
N LEU A 378 -11.67 0.88 9.05
CA LEU A 378 -12.90 0.12 8.86
C LEU A 378 -13.52 -0.19 10.24
N GLN A 379 -14.83 -0.03 10.35
CA GLN A 379 -15.64 -0.16 11.57
C GLN A 379 -15.49 0.94 12.62
N ASP A 380 -14.63 1.93 12.42
CA ASP A 380 -14.58 3.10 13.32
C ASP A 380 -15.92 3.83 13.32
N TYR A 381 -16.27 4.40 14.48
CA TYR A 381 -17.47 5.19 14.68
C TYR A 381 -17.17 6.68 14.61
N ILE A 382 -18.06 7.41 13.95
CA ILE A 382 -17.99 8.86 13.76
C ILE A 382 -19.33 9.47 14.15
N GLN A 383 -19.31 10.63 14.79
CA GLN A 383 -20.49 11.44 15.05
C GLN A 383 -20.51 12.68 14.16
N LEU A 384 -21.51 12.75 13.27
CA LEU A 384 -21.73 13.87 12.36
C LEU A 384 -23.20 14.27 12.37
N GLY A 385 -23.47 15.57 12.34
CA GLY A 385 -24.82 16.14 12.33
C GLY A 385 -25.57 16.01 13.65
N GLU A 386 -26.52 16.91 13.91
CA GLU A 386 -27.27 17.01 15.17
C GLU A 386 -28.75 16.63 15.01
N GLU A 387 -29.23 15.66 15.78
CA GLU A 387 -30.64 15.35 15.86
C GLU A 387 -31.36 16.47 16.63
N GLY A 388 -32.27 17.18 15.96
CA GLY A 388 -33.01 18.32 16.51
C GLY A 388 -33.95 17.94 17.65
N GLY A 389 -33.41 17.70 18.84
CA GLY A 389 -34.13 17.32 20.06
C GLY A 389 -33.43 17.81 21.33
N ILE A 390 -34.11 17.64 22.48
CA ILE A 390 -33.72 18.17 23.81
C ILE A 390 -32.34 17.66 24.29
N LEU A 391 -31.83 16.58 23.69
CA LEU A 391 -30.57 15.93 24.07
C LEU A 391 -29.37 16.26 23.17
N ASN A 392 -29.54 17.07 22.11
CA ASN A 392 -28.46 17.42 21.15
C ASN A 392 -27.61 16.20 20.73
N THR A 393 -28.27 15.07 20.44
CA THR A 393 -27.63 13.81 20.10
C THR A 393 -27.12 13.85 18.66
N ARG A 394 -25.83 13.60 18.44
CA ARG A 394 -25.27 13.52 17.09
C ARG A 394 -25.58 12.19 16.41
N TYR A 395 -25.76 12.19 15.09
CA TYR A 395 -25.94 10.94 14.36
C TYR A 395 -24.65 10.13 14.38
N SER A 396 -24.77 8.85 14.72
CA SER A 396 -23.66 7.91 14.71
C SER A 396 -23.55 7.23 13.34
N TRP A 397 -22.33 7.21 12.83
CA TRP A 397 -21.93 6.67 11.54
C TRP A 397 -20.84 5.65 11.75
N GLN A 398 -20.86 4.59 10.95
CA GLN A 398 -19.81 3.60 10.94
C GLN A 398 -19.07 3.61 9.60
N VAL A 399 -17.75 3.47 9.64
CA VAL A 399 -16.93 3.36 8.44
C VAL A 399 -17.11 1.95 7.85
N ILE A 400 -17.77 1.85 6.71
CA ILE A 400 -18.07 0.56 6.05
C ILE A 400 -17.16 0.28 4.85
N LYS A 401 -16.37 1.27 4.42
CA LYS A 401 -15.34 1.13 3.38
C LYS A 401 -14.28 2.22 3.56
N VAL A 402 -13.01 1.83 3.51
CA VAL A 402 -11.87 2.77 3.51
C VAL A 402 -11.21 2.73 2.15
N GLU A 403 -11.16 3.88 1.50
CA GLU A 403 -10.40 4.11 0.27
C GLU A 403 -9.29 5.12 0.58
N ASN A 404 -8.28 5.23 -0.30
CA ASN A 404 -7.04 5.96 0.01
C ASN A 404 -7.27 7.44 0.40
N ASP A 405 -8.31 8.09 -0.13
CA ASP A 405 -8.62 9.51 0.05
C ASP A 405 -10.05 9.77 0.59
N LYS A 406 -10.88 8.74 0.71
CA LYS A 406 -12.26 8.85 1.17
C LYS A 406 -12.73 7.63 1.94
N CYS A 407 -13.68 7.82 2.83
CA CYS A 407 -14.32 6.74 3.56
C CYS A 407 -15.82 6.74 3.24
N LEU A 408 -16.39 5.55 3.03
CA LEU A 408 -17.84 5.40 2.96
C LEU A 408 -18.36 5.20 4.38
N LEU A 409 -19.23 6.11 4.79
CA LEU A 409 -19.93 6.04 6.05
C LEU A 409 -21.33 5.51 5.83
N TRP A 410 -21.79 4.71 6.78
CA TRP A 410 -23.16 4.25 6.86
C TRP A 410 -23.74 4.64 8.20
N SER A 411 -24.94 5.23 8.20
CA SER A 411 -25.57 5.66 9.44
C SER A 411 -26.12 4.46 10.20
N ASN A 412 -25.96 4.47 11.53
CA ASN A 412 -26.58 3.51 12.43
C ASN A 412 -27.97 3.96 12.91
N THR A 413 -28.40 5.15 12.46
CA THR A 413 -29.69 5.75 12.81
C THR A 413 -30.51 5.95 11.54
N PRO A 414 -31.71 5.34 11.45
CA PRO A 414 -32.53 5.50 10.27
C PRO A 414 -33.18 6.89 10.22
N VAL A 415 -33.43 7.38 9.01
CA VAL A 415 -34.12 8.65 8.73
C VAL A 415 -35.51 8.35 8.19
N CYS A 416 -36.51 9.05 8.74
CA CYS A 416 -37.90 8.95 8.31
C CYS A 416 -38.05 9.57 6.92
N VAL A 417 -38.57 8.80 5.97
CA VAL A 417 -38.83 9.20 4.59
C VAL A 417 -40.25 8.84 4.18
N GLN A 418 -40.85 9.62 3.29
CA GLN A 418 -42.06 9.20 2.57
C GLN A 418 -41.61 8.59 1.26
N SER A 419 -42.15 7.42 0.92
CA SER A 419 -42.07 6.93 -0.45
C SER A 419 -43.25 7.49 -1.23
N ASP A 420 -42.96 8.22 -2.31
CA ASP A 420 -43.93 8.76 -3.28
C ASP A 420 -43.89 8.04 -4.62
N GLY A 421 -42.82 7.28 -4.82
CA GLY A 421 -42.68 6.36 -5.91
C GLY A 421 -41.95 6.81 -7.14
N LYS A 422 -41.38 7.99 -7.11
CA LYS A 422 -40.80 8.54 -8.33
C LYS A 422 -39.41 7.96 -8.59
N HIS A 423 -38.91 8.15 -9.81
CA HIS A 423 -37.50 7.94 -10.10
C HIS A 423 -36.66 8.73 -9.10
N TRP A 424 -35.47 8.23 -8.73
CA TRP A 424 -34.64 8.87 -7.70
C TRP A 424 -34.48 10.38 -7.85
N SER A 425 -34.26 10.85 -9.08
CA SER A 425 -34.13 12.27 -9.42
C SER A 425 -35.32 13.14 -8.99
N GLU A 426 -36.49 12.52 -8.83
CA GLU A 426 -37.76 13.15 -8.45
C GLU A 426 -38.33 12.59 -7.13
N SER A 427 -37.58 11.71 -6.46
CA SER A 427 -38.07 10.91 -5.33
C SER A 427 -38.13 11.71 -4.03
N SER A 428 -39.20 11.54 -3.25
CA SER A 428 -39.32 12.15 -1.93
C SER A 428 -38.19 11.72 -0.99
N THR A 429 -37.62 10.52 -1.16
CA THR A 429 -36.44 10.05 -0.41
C THR A 429 -35.22 10.92 -0.70
N ARG A 430 -34.94 11.24 -1.97
CA ARG A 430 -33.86 12.14 -2.37
C ARG A 430 -34.06 13.54 -1.79
N GLU A 431 -35.29 14.07 -1.89
CA GLU A 431 -35.63 15.38 -1.35
C GLU A 431 -35.39 15.46 0.16
N VAL A 432 -35.87 14.47 0.93
CA VAL A 432 -35.67 14.40 2.38
C VAL A 432 -34.19 14.31 2.73
N LEU A 433 -33.37 13.60 1.96
CA LEU A 433 -31.95 13.44 2.27
C LEU A 433 -31.10 14.67 1.89
N ASN A 434 -31.36 15.31 0.74
CA ASN A 434 -30.41 16.26 0.11
C ASN A 434 -30.95 17.67 -0.16
N GLU A 435 -32.27 17.88 -0.24
CA GLU A 435 -32.78 19.19 -0.67
C GLU A 435 -32.90 20.15 0.53
N PRO A 436 -32.36 21.38 0.48
CA PRO A 436 -32.35 22.30 1.63
C PRO A 436 -33.74 22.73 2.12
N GLU A 437 -34.73 22.78 1.23
CA GLU A 437 -36.11 23.17 1.53
C GLU A 437 -37.05 22.02 1.14
N ASN A 438 -37.51 21.24 2.11
CA ASN A 438 -38.49 20.19 1.87
C ASN A 438 -39.88 20.81 1.68
N SER A 439 -40.48 20.62 0.51
CA SER A 439 -41.81 21.15 0.19
C SER A 439 -42.98 20.29 0.69
N GLN A 440 -42.69 19.06 1.18
CA GLN A 440 -43.69 18.03 1.47
C GLN A 440 -43.81 17.64 2.96
N MET A 441 -42.77 17.86 3.79
CA MET A 441 -42.83 17.62 5.24
C MET A 441 -42.55 18.90 6.04
N MET A 442 -43.26 19.10 7.17
CA MET A 442 -42.93 20.12 8.18
C MET A 442 -41.62 19.82 8.95
N ILE A 443 -40.78 18.92 8.43
CA ILE A 443 -39.52 18.46 9.06
C ILE A 443 -38.36 18.91 8.16
N PRO A 444 -37.30 19.54 8.72
CA PRO A 444 -36.10 19.88 7.96
C PRO A 444 -35.48 18.64 7.31
N SER A 445 -35.02 18.79 6.06
CA SER A 445 -34.28 17.76 5.35
C SER A 445 -33.01 17.34 6.09
N PHE A 446 -32.61 16.09 5.90
CA PHE A 446 -31.53 15.46 6.65
C PHE A 446 -30.18 16.19 6.49
N ILE A 447 -29.86 16.67 5.29
CA ILE A 447 -28.67 17.50 5.05
C ILE A 447 -28.62 18.77 5.91
N ASN A 448 -29.75 19.28 6.41
CA ASN A 448 -29.76 20.49 7.24
C ASN A 448 -29.29 20.26 8.67
N TYR A 449 -29.16 19.01 9.12
CA TYR A 449 -28.64 18.68 10.44
C TYR A 449 -27.11 18.73 10.51
N PHE A 450 -26.42 18.92 9.39
CA PHE A 450 -24.95 18.99 9.34
C PHE A 450 -24.45 20.44 9.33
N SER A 451 -23.34 20.69 10.04
CA SER A 451 -22.66 21.98 10.03
C SER A 451 -22.04 22.28 8.66
N LYS A 452 -21.60 23.53 8.45
CA LYS A 452 -20.92 23.92 7.21
C LYS A 452 -19.60 23.17 7.04
N GLU A 453 -18.89 22.95 8.14
CA GLU A 453 -17.62 22.22 8.21
C GLU A 453 -17.85 20.73 7.88
N GLU A 454 -18.88 20.11 8.46
CA GLU A 454 -19.22 18.70 8.18
C GLU A 454 -19.63 18.48 6.72
N LYS A 455 -20.42 19.40 6.14
CA LYS A 455 -20.79 19.36 4.72
C LYS A 455 -19.59 19.47 3.79
N ALA A 456 -18.55 20.21 4.17
CA ALA A 456 -17.33 20.34 3.38
C ALA A 456 -16.51 19.02 3.33
N LEU A 457 -16.77 18.10 4.26
CA LEU A 457 -16.16 16.76 4.25
C LEU A 457 -16.87 15.82 3.26
N MET A 458 -18.17 16.04 3.02
CA MET A 458 -18.99 15.16 2.18
C MET A 458 -18.61 15.31 0.70
N LEU A 459 -18.45 14.18 0.03
CA LEU A 459 -18.01 14.12 -1.36
C LEU A 459 -19.18 13.83 -2.30
N LEU A 460 -19.30 14.63 -3.35
CA LEU A 460 -20.17 14.35 -4.49
C LEU A 460 -19.69 13.06 -5.16
N THR A 461 -20.54 12.05 -5.24
CA THR A 461 -20.13 10.74 -5.74
C THR A 461 -21.07 10.23 -6.82
N GLU A 462 -20.52 9.78 -7.96
CA GLU A 462 -21.24 8.95 -8.94
C GLU A 462 -21.27 7.51 -8.42
N VAL A 463 -22.33 7.10 -7.72
CA VAL A 463 -22.46 5.73 -7.17
C VAL A 463 -23.66 5.02 -7.80
N GLU A 464 -23.47 3.74 -8.15
CA GLU A 464 -24.47 2.78 -8.65
C GLU A 464 -25.42 2.31 -7.51
N THR A 465 -26.15 3.22 -6.88
CA THR A 465 -26.66 2.99 -5.51
C THR A 465 -28.14 2.70 -5.38
N ILE A 466 -28.91 2.67 -6.47
CA ILE A 466 -30.37 2.58 -6.34
C ILE A 466 -30.92 1.43 -7.13
N ILE A 467 -31.59 0.53 -6.40
CA ILE A 467 -32.36 -0.58 -6.93
C ILE A 467 -33.84 -0.22 -7.04
N SER A 468 -34.47 -0.48 -8.19
CA SER A 468 -35.92 -0.52 -8.29
C SER A 468 -36.46 -1.91 -7.90
N ALA A 469 -36.69 -2.23 -6.61
CA ALA A 469 -37.20 -3.54 -6.19
C ALA A 469 -38.37 -3.49 -5.20
N ASN A 470 -39.37 -4.35 -5.41
CA ASN A 470 -40.66 -4.34 -4.68
C ASN A 470 -40.54 -4.36 -3.14
N LEU A 471 -41.53 -3.74 -2.47
CA LEU A 471 -41.72 -3.76 -1.02
C LEU A 471 -41.50 -5.17 -0.46
N PHE A 472 -40.51 -5.32 0.42
CA PHE A 472 -40.26 -6.56 1.15
C PHE A 472 -40.47 -6.32 2.64
N GLU A 473 -41.45 -7.01 3.20
CA GLU A 473 -41.65 -7.12 4.64
C GLU A 473 -41.03 -8.45 5.10
N GLY A 474 -39.82 -8.42 5.67
CA GLY A 474 -39.15 -9.64 6.16
C GLY A 474 -37.71 -9.43 6.64
N HIS A 475 -37.02 -10.51 7.01
CA HIS A 475 -35.63 -10.45 7.46
C HIS A 475 -34.68 -10.09 6.31
N LEU A 476 -33.74 -9.16 6.54
CA LEU A 476 -32.76 -8.72 5.53
C LEU A 476 -32.06 -9.89 4.82
N LYS A 477 -31.72 -10.95 5.59
CA LYS A 477 -31.09 -12.16 5.07
C LYS A 477 -31.91 -12.87 3.98
N GLU A 478 -33.24 -12.91 4.12
CA GLU A 478 -34.16 -13.55 3.15
C GLU A 478 -34.32 -12.70 1.89
N TYR A 479 -34.14 -11.38 2.01
CA TYR A 479 -34.20 -10.44 0.90
C TYR A 479 -32.93 -10.47 0.02
N LEU A 480 -31.77 -10.65 0.64
CA LEU A 480 -30.45 -10.70 -0.01
C LEU A 480 -30.21 -11.96 -0.90
N GLU A 481 -31.19 -12.87 -0.97
CA GLU A 481 -31.16 -14.09 -1.80
C GLU A 481 -31.89 -13.92 -3.15
N GLN A 482 -32.66 -12.84 -3.38
CA GLN A 482 -33.48 -12.66 -4.59
C GLN A 482 -32.82 -11.83 -5.73
N ASP A 483 -31.55 -11.45 -5.59
CA ASP A 483 -31.00 -10.20 -6.17
C ASP A 483 -30.01 -10.40 -7.34
N GLU A 484 -30.41 -11.04 -8.44
CA GLU A 484 -29.63 -11.05 -9.71
C GLU A 484 -30.24 -10.15 -10.81
N GLN A 485 -31.41 -9.54 -10.59
CA GLN A 485 -32.17 -8.83 -11.65
C GLN A 485 -32.46 -7.35 -11.37
N CYS A 486 -31.89 -6.77 -10.32
CA CYS A 486 -32.18 -5.40 -9.91
C CYS A 486 -31.41 -4.36 -10.72
N GLN A 487 -32.11 -3.35 -11.26
CA GLN A 487 -31.50 -2.24 -12.00
C GLN A 487 -30.86 -1.24 -11.04
N THR A 488 -29.59 -0.89 -11.28
CA THR A 488 -28.84 0.16 -10.57
C THR A 488 -29.06 1.52 -11.23
N VAL A 489 -29.14 2.60 -10.45
CA VAL A 489 -29.13 3.99 -10.94
C VAL A 489 -27.91 4.72 -10.39
N ILE A 490 -27.26 5.49 -11.26
CA ILE A 490 -26.15 6.38 -10.90
C ILE A 490 -26.73 7.67 -10.33
N THR A 491 -26.44 7.96 -9.06
CA THR A 491 -26.75 9.25 -8.43
C THR A 491 -25.51 10.15 -8.35
N LYS A 492 -25.70 11.46 -8.23
CA LYS A 492 -24.66 12.47 -7.95
C LYS A 492 -24.90 13.21 -6.63
N ASP A 493 -25.82 12.73 -5.81
CA ASP A 493 -26.17 13.36 -4.55
C ASP A 493 -25.09 13.13 -3.47
N LEU A 494 -25.07 13.98 -2.44
CA LEU A 494 -24.11 13.90 -1.33
C LEU A 494 -24.45 12.73 -0.39
N ILE A 495 -25.74 12.58 -0.07
CA ILE A 495 -26.25 11.54 0.82
C ILE A 495 -27.17 10.63 0.00
N PHE A 496 -26.99 9.31 0.11
CA PHE A 496 -27.74 8.33 -0.67
C PHE A 496 -28.08 7.10 0.17
N SER A 497 -28.85 6.17 -0.38
CA SER A 497 -29.10 4.85 0.23
C SER A 497 -28.25 3.81 -0.49
N LEU A 498 -27.79 2.76 0.21
CA LEU A 498 -27.01 1.69 -0.43
C LEU A 498 -27.91 0.77 -1.28
N SER A 499 -27.34 0.22 -2.36
CA SER A 499 -27.98 -0.88 -3.09
C SER A 499 -28.02 -2.15 -2.24
N LEU A 500 -28.85 -3.13 -2.60
CA LEU A 500 -28.89 -4.43 -1.89
C LEU A 500 -27.58 -5.19 -1.98
N HIS A 501 -26.91 -5.13 -3.13
CA HIS A 501 -25.58 -5.72 -3.30
C HIS A 501 -24.57 -5.09 -2.35
N GLU A 502 -24.53 -3.75 -2.26
CA GLU A 502 -23.64 -3.04 -1.34
C GLU A 502 -24.02 -3.27 0.12
N LEU A 503 -25.31 -3.27 0.44
CA LEU A 503 -25.79 -3.58 1.79
C LEU A 503 -25.39 -5.01 2.20
N LYS A 504 -25.45 -5.97 1.28
CA LYS A 504 -24.96 -7.33 1.51
C LYS A 504 -23.46 -7.36 1.76
N THR A 505 -22.69 -6.84 0.81
CA THR A 505 -21.23 -6.99 0.79
C THR A 505 -20.50 -6.07 1.77
N LEU A 506 -21.03 -4.86 2.01
CA LEU A 506 -20.39 -3.83 2.82
C LEU A 506 -20.92 -3.76 4.24
N VAL A 507 -22.15 -4.20 4.49
CA VAL A 507 -22.77 -4.11 5.84
C VAL A 507 -23.03 -5.50 6.42
N TYR A 508 -23.77 -6.35 5.70
CA TYR A 508 -24.22 -7.65 6.23
C TYR A 508 -23.09 -8.68 6.35
N ASP A 509 -22.34 -8.93 5.26
CA ASP A 509 -21.24 -9.91 5.21
C ASP A 509 -20.07 -9.50 6.11
N GLN A 510 -19.93 -8.19 6.36
CA GLN A 510 -18.94 -7.62 7.29
C GLN A 510 -19.41 -7.59 8.74
N ASN A 511 -20.62 -8.11 9.03
CA ASN A 511 -21.20 -8.22 10.36
C ASN A 511 -21.31 -6.87 11.12
N ILE A 512 -21.59 -5.80 10.38
CA ILE A 512 -21.70 -4.43 10.90
C ILE A 512 -23.03 -4.28 11.67
N SER A 513 -22.96 -3.70 12.88
CA SER A 513 -24.09 -3.60 13.81
C SER A 513 -25.15 -2.61 13.31
N TYR A 514 -26.39 -3.09 13.11
CA TYR A 514 -27.54 -2.22 12.80
C TYR A 514 -28.64 -2.36 13.85
N ARG A 515 -29.30 -1.24 14.21
CA ARG A 515 -30.36 -1.25 15.23
C ARG A 515 -31.62 -1.93 14.68
N LYS A 516 -31.76 -3.21 15.00
CA LYS A 516 -32.84 -4.15 14.66
C LYS A 516 -34.20 -3.81 15.31
N LYS A 517 -34.78 -2.65 15.01
CA LYS A 517 -36.05 -2.27 15.67
C LYS A 517 -37.24 -1.86 14.80
N GLU A 518 -37.13 -1.64 13.50
CA GLU A 518 -38.29 -1.19 12.70
C GLU A 518 -38.37 -1.87 11.33
N ASN A 519 -39.56 -1.89 10.72
CA ASN A 519 -39.74 -2.38 9.36
C ASN A 519 -39.12 -1.36 8.38
N TYR A 520 -38.28 -1.82 7.45
CA TYR A 520 -37.46 -0.96 6.60
C TYR A 520 -37.98 -0.94 5.16
N LEU A 521 -37.81 0.21 4.50
CA LEU A 521 -38.18 0.38 3.10
C LEU A 521 -36.93 0.88 2.34
N LEU A 522 -36.45 0.07 1.42
CA LEU A 522 -35.32 0.41 0.53
C LEU A 522 -35.80 0.95 -0.83
N ARG A 523 -37.11 1.25 -0.99
CA ARG A 523 -37.69 1.63 -2.27
C ARG A 523 -38.42 2.96 -2.19
N ASP A 524 -38.27 3.75 -3.25
CA ASP A 524 -39.30 4.68 -3.70
C ASP A 524 -40.20 3.98 -4.75
N VAL A 525 -41.42 3.58 -4.38
CA VAL A 525 -42.30 2.72 -5.22
C VAL A 525 -43.27 3.54 -6.06
N SER A 526 -43.08 3.66 -7.38
CA SER A 526 -44.11 4.26 -8.24
C SER A 526 -45.41 3.52 -7.98
N ILE A 527 -46.43 4.24 -7.56
CA ILE A 527 -47.81 3.77 -7.66
C ILE A 527 -48.16 3.82 -9.15
N GLU A 528 -47.46 3.05 -9.98
CA GLU A 528 -47.88 2.77 -11.33
C GLU A 528 -48.26 1.29 -11.42
N ASN A 529 -49.57 1.12 -11.37
CA ASN A 529 -50.36 -0.05 -11.74
C ASN A 529 -50.39 -1.22 -10.75
N GLU A 530 -51.24 -1.06 -9.74
CA GLU A 530 -51.96 -2.12 -9.02
C GLU A 530 -52.73 -3.12 -9.91
N PHE A 531 -52.60 -3.05 -11.25
CA PHE A 531 -53.36 -3.89 -12.18
C PHE A 531 -52.53 -4.81 -13.09
N ASP A 532 -51.19 -4.80 -13.07
CA ASP A 532 -50.46 -5.60 -14.09
C ASP A 532 -49.19 -6.36 -13.63
N SER A 533 -48.88 -6.42 -12.34
CA SER A 533 -47.85 -7.35 -11.87
C SER A 533 -48.44 -8.74 -11.60
N ARG A 534 -48.50 -9.55 -12.66
CA ARG A 534 -48.63 -11.01 -12.55
C ARG A 534 -47.40 -11.58 -11.85
N VAL A 535 -47.42 -11.59 -10.52
CA VAL A 535 -46.64 -12.56 -9.74
C VAL A 535 -47.62 -13.41 -8.96
N SER A 536 -47.98 -14.53 -9.59
CA SER A 536 -48.69 -15.65 -8.99
C SER A 536 -47.83 -16.23 -7.86
N TYR A 537 -48.22 -15.92 -6.61
CA TYR A 537 -47.69 -16.55 -5.40
C TYR A 537 -48.31 -17.94 -5.20
N VAL A 538 -47.44 -18.95 -5.06
CA VAL A 538 -47.83 -20.27 -4.54
C VAL A 538 -47.41 -20.33 -3.07
N GLY A 539 -48.38 -20.42 -2.16
CA GLY A 539 -48.16 -21.01 -0.83
C GLY A 539 -48.50 -20.18 0.42
N ASN A 540 -49.80 -20.05 0.71
CA ASN A 540 -50.46 -20.00 2.03
C ASN A 540 -50.13 -18.91 3.08
N LYS A 541 -50.98 -17.86 3.02
CA LYS A 541 -51.72 -17.17 4.11
C LYS A 541 -50.95 -16.59 5.31
N ILE A 542 -50.92 -15.24 5.36
CA ILE A 542 -51.28 -14.48 6.58
C ILE A 542 -52.25 -13.34 6.19
N ASN A 543 -53.25 -13.12 7.05
CA ASN A 543 -54.36 -12.19 6.92
C ASN A 543 -53.89 -10.73 6.76
N THR A 544 -54.27 -10.08 5.66
CA THR A 544 -54.37 -8.62 5.59
C THR A 544 -55.63 -8.19 6.34
N VAL A 545 -55.45 -7.59 7.52
CA VAL A 545 -56.50 -6.76 8.11
C VAL A 545 -56.47 -5.45 7.35
N GLY A 546 -57.47 -5.26 6.49
CA GLY A 546 -57.66 -4.01 5.78
C GLY A 546 -57.97 -2.87 6.75
N TYR A 547 -57.45 -1.69 6.43
CA TYR A 547 -58.11 -0.44 6.75
C TYR A 547 -58.52 0.25 5.43
N PRO A 548 -59.81 0.62 5.29
CA PRO A 548 -60.31 1.32 4.12
C PRO A 548 -59.95 2.81 4.18
N LEU A 549 -59.83 3.41 3.00
CA LEU A 549 -59.72 4.84 2.71
C LEU A 549 -60.35 5.77 3.75
N GLU A 550 -59.53 6.68 4.31
CA GLU A 550 -59.81 8.10 4.55
C GLU A 550 -58.54 8.72 5.20
N PHE A 551 -57.90 9.68 4.53
CA PHE A 551 -56.52 10.17 4.75
C PHE A 551 -55.42 9.19 4.30
N ALA A 552 -55.08 9.19 3.01
CA ALA A 552 -53.88 8.53 2.50
C ALA A 552 -52.63 9.29 2.97
N PHE A 553 -52.25 9.12 4.24
CA PHE A 553 -50.89 9.37 4.69
C PHE A 553 -50.01 8.34 3.97
N ASN A 554 -49.09 8.79 3.12
CA ASN A 554 -48.02 7.92 2.59
C ASN A 554 -47.41 7.14 3.77
N PRO A 555 -47.21 5.82 3.66
CA PRO A 555 -46.67 5.03 4.75
C PRO A 555 -45.31 5.58 5.17
N ILE A 556 -45.24 6.03 6.43
CA ILE A 556 -43.99 6.51 7.04
C ILE A 556 -42.98 5.36 6.99
N SER A 557 -41.86 5.61 6.34
CA SER A 557 -40.83 4.63 6.01
C SER A 557 -39.48 5.09 6.55
N TRP A 558 -38.51 4.18 6.61
CA TRP A 558 -37.19 4.46 7.17
C TRP A 558 -36.08 3.98 6.23
N THR A 559 -35.09 4.85 5.98
CA THR A 559 -33.87 4.50 5.24
C THR A 559 -32.62 4.82 6.05
N TYR A 560 -31.54 4.08 5.82
CA TYR A 560 -30.23 4.36 6.41
C TYR A 560 -29.37 5.13 5.41
N PRO A 561 -29.05 6.40 5.68
CA PRO A 561 -28.22 7.18 4.79
C PRO A 561 -26.78 6.67 4.78
N ALA A 562 -26.16 6.77 3.61
CA ALA A 562 -24.75 6.58 3.37
C ALA A 562 -24.15 7.84 2.75
N VAL A 563 -22.88 8.11 3.05
CA VAL A 563 -22.16 9.27 2.53
C VAL A 563 -20.69 8.96 2.40
N TYR A 564 -20.07 9.42 1.31
CA TYR A 564 -18.63 9.45 1.21
C TYR A 564 -18.09 10.72 1.86
N ILE A 565 -17.09 10.60 2.72
CA ILE A 565 -16.36 11.74 3.27
C ILE A 565 -14.89 11.70 2.88
N SER A 566 -14.25 12.85 2.82
CA SER A 566 -12.79 12.94 2.70
C SER A 566 -12.11 12.29 3.92
N ASN A 567 -11.02 11.58 3.67
CA ASN A 567 -10.24 10.96 4.73
C ASN A 567 -9.46 12.04 5.48
N ILE A 568 -10.06 12.54 6.56
CA ILE A 568 -9.52 13.60 7.41
C ILE A 568 -9.22 13.08 8.81
N LYS A 569 -8.35 13.80 9.54
CA LYS A 569 -8.13 13.57 10.96
C LYS A 569 -9.21 14.27 11.76
N PHE A 570 -9.94 13.52 12.56
CA PHE A 570 -10.91 14.08 13.50
C PHE A 570 -10.17 14.59 14.75
N PRO A 571 -10.52 15.79 15.25
CA PRO A 571 -9.83 16.39 16.39
C PRO A 571 -10.13 15.72 17.74
N TYR A 572 -11.24 14.96 17.85
CA TYR A 572 -11.67 14.33 19.09
C TYR A 572 -12.19 12.92 18.85
N GLY A 573 -12.13 12.07 19.88
CA GLY A 573 -12.57 10.68 19.88
C GLY A 573 -11.49 9.67 19.47
N THR A 574 -11.72 8.40 19.78
CA THR A 574 -10.81 7.28 19.47
C THR A 574 -11.36 6.36 18.37
N GLY A 575 -12.59 6.61 17.91
CA GLY A 575 -13.26 5.80 16.88
C GLY A 575 -13.97 4.56 17.44
N GLN A 576 -13.96 4.35 18.76
CA GLN A 576 -14.73 3.30 19.41
C GLN A 576 -16.22 3.70 19.50
N GLU A 577 -17.12 2.73 19.65
CA GLU A 577 -18.58 3.00 19.69
C GLU A 577 -18.98 3.92 20.85
N ASP A 578 -18.29 3.80 21.98
CA ASP A 578 -18.46 4.61 23.19
C ASP A 578 -17.64 5.91 23.18
N ASP A 579 -16.66 6.05 22.29
CA ASP A 579 -15.89 7.28 22.07
C ASP A 579 -15.64 7.53 20.56
N PRO A 580 -16.69 7.87 19.80
CA PRO A 580 -16.61 8.06 18.36
C PRO A 580 -15.87 9.34 17.99
N TYR A 581 -15.30 9.35 16.78
CA TYR A 581 -14.66 10.52 16.22
C TYR A 581 -15.65 11.68 16.04
N ARG A 582 -15.23 12.91 16.37
CA ARG A 582 -16.08 14.11 16.28
C ARG A 582 -15.27 15.36 15.94
N MET A 583 -15.91 16.32 15.25
CA MET A 583 -15.28 17.60 14.84
C MET A 583 -15.26 18.65 15.95
N ALA A 584 -16.12 18.52 16.95
CA ALA A 584 -16.21 19.41 18.11
C ALA A 584 -16.50 18.59 19.38
N GLU A 585 -15.98 19.06 20.52
CA GLU A 585 -16.05 18.39 21.82
C GLU A 585 -17.46 18.09 22.33
#